data_AF-A0A3N9NWF1-F1
#
_entry.id   AF-A0A3N9NWF1-F1
#
_cell.length_a   1.000
_cell.length_b   1.000
_cell.length_c   1.000
_cell.angle_alpha   90.00
_cell.angle_beta   90.00
_cell.angle_gamma   90.00
#
_symmetry.space_group_name_H-M   'P 1'
#
loop_
_entity.id
_entity.type
_entity.pdbx_description
1 polymer ?
#
loop_
_entity_poly.entity_id
_entity_poly.type
_entity_poly.pdbx_seq_one_letter_code
_entity_poly.pdbx_strand_id
1 'polypeptide(L)'
;MELYLFVVVVLFALAASDLIVGVSNDAVNFLNSAIGAKVASFKVIMIVASIGILLGVTFSSGMMEVARRGIFHPQYFSLHELLFIFLAVMLTDVMLLDLFSTFGLPTSTTVSVVFELLGAAVAISMAKVIGLGQNMGALVTYINTTKAVAIVSGILISVVVAFTVGAIIQTIARFIFTFDYESRIRKYGSLFAGVAFAIIMYFALIKGAKGSSWMTDDMIAWIVQHTGLILSGTFVVCAILMQLLNWLFKVNVLKPVVLVGTAALAMAFSA
;
A
#
# COMPACT_ATOMS: atom_id res chain seq x y z
N MET A 1 13.19 -23.48 25.56
CA MET A 1 13.46 -22.03 25.44
C MET A 1 14.48 -21.73 24.36
N GLU A 2 15.58 -22.48 24.25
CA GLU A 2 16.64 -22.23 23.25
C GLU A 2 16.14 -22.33 21.80
N LEU A 3 15.34 -23.36 21.48
CA LEU A 3 14.77 -23.52 20.13
C LEU A 3 13.84 -22.35 19.74
N TYR A 4 13.06 -21.82 20.68
CA TYR A 4 12.19 -20.68 20.44
C TYR A 4 12.97 -19.39 20.22
N LEU A 5 13.98 -19.15 21.05
CA LEU A 5 14.86 -18.00 20.88
C LEU A 5 15.56 -18.05 19.53
N PHE A 6 16.04 -19.23 19.13
CA PHE A 6 16.62 -19.45 17.82
C PHE A 6 15.65 -19.12 16.68
N VAL A 7 14.43 -19.67 16.71
CA VAL A 7 13.40 -19.39 15.69
C VAL A 7 13.06 -17.88 15.64
N VAL A 8 12.96 -17.22 16.78
CA VAL A 8 12.69 -15.77 16.84
C VAL A 8 13.83 -14.97 16.21
N VAL A 9 15.10 -15.31 16.48
CA VAL A 9 16.26 -14.65 15.85
C VAL A 9 16.24 -14.85 14.34
N VAL A 10 15.93 -16.06 13.87
CA VAL A 10 15.80 -16.35 12.44
C VAL A 10 14.66 -15.54 11.82
N LEU A 11 13.50 -15.46 12.47
CA LEU A 11 12.38 -14.64 12.00
C LEU A 11 12.74 -13.16 11.88
N PHE A 12 13.51 -12.61 12.83
CA PHE A 12 14.00 -11.23 12.72
C PHE A 12 14.93 -11.03 11.52
N ALA A 13 15.83 -11.97 11.26
CA ALA A 13 16.71 -11.92 10.10
C ALA A 13 15.91 -12.02 8.78
N LEU A 14 14.95 -12.93 8.71
CA LEU A 14 14.06 -13.07 7.56
C LEU A 14 13.20 -11.83 7.34
N ALA A 15 12.65 -11.23 8.40
CA ALA A 15 11.87 -9.99 8.30
C ALA A 15 12.71 -8.82 7.79
N ALA A 16 13.98 -8.72 8.16
CA ALA A 16 14.88 -7.71 7.61
C ALA A 16 15.15 -7.94 6.11
N SER A 17 15.39 -9.19 5.71
CA SER A 17 15.55 -9.57 4.30
C SER A 17 14.29 -9.27 3.49
N ASP A 18 13.14 -9.65 4.03
CA ASP A 18 11.83 -9.46 3.43
C ASP A 18 11.52 -7.99 3.21
N LEU A 19 11.80 -7.13 4.20
CA LEU A 19 11.65 -5.69 4.05
C LEU A 19 12.48 -5.12 2.90
N ILE A 20 13.72 -5.61 2.72
CA ILE A 20 14.60 -5.15 1.63
C ILE A 20 14.03 -5.58 0.27
N VAL A 21 13.68 -6.86 0.11
CA VAL A 21 13.21 -7.40 -1.17
C VAL A 21 11.79 -6.90 -1.48
N GLY A 22 10.88 -6.92 -0.51
CA GLY A 22 9.52 -6.44 -0.64
C GLY A 22 9.44 -4.96 -1.00
N VAL A 23 10.15 -4.08 -0.26
CA VAL A 23 10.18 -2.65 -0.60
C VAL A 23 10.80 -2.43 -1.98
N SER A 24 11.81 -3.22 -2.37
CA SER A 24 12.42 -3.11 -3.70
C SER A 24 11.46 -3.52 -4.82
N ASN A 25 10.73 -4.63 -4.64
CA ASN A 25 9.71 -5.10 -5.57
C ASN A 25 8.59 -4.06 -5.73
N ASP A 26 8.10 -3.51 -4.61
CA ASP A 26 7.00 -2.57 -4.62
C ASP A 26 7.40 -1.14 -5.02
N ALA A 27 8.69 -0.79 -4.94
CA ALA A 27 9.20 0.50 -5.39
C ALA A 27 8.83 0.79 -6.85
N VAL A 28 8.82 -0.24 -7.69
CA VAL A 28 8.48 -0.11 -9.11
C VAL A 28 7.06 0.43 -9.29
N ASN A 29 6.13 0.09 -8.40
CA ASN A 29 4.71 0.47 -8.51
C ASN A 29 4.50 1.98 -8.38
N PHE A 30 5.28 2.68 -7.55
CA PHE A 30 5.15 4.13 -7.35
C PHE A 30 6.26 4.96 -8.01
N LEU A 31 7.43 4.39 -8.29
CA LEU A 31 8.55 5.13 -8.92
C LEU A 31 8.43 5.20 -10.46
N ASN A 32 7.80 4.20 -11.10
CA ASN A 32 7.79 4.08 -12.57
C ASN A 32 7.19 5.31 -13.26
N SER A 33 6.08 5.85 -12.73
CA SER A 33 5.45 7.05 -13.31
C SER A 33 6.36 8.28 -13.25
N ALA A 34 7.08 8.51 -12.15
CA ALA A 34 7.97 9.67 -12.00
C ALA A 34 9.28 9.53 -12.80
N ILE A 35 9.85 8.33 -12.83
CA ILE A 35 11.08 8.03 -13.59
C ILE A 35 10.78 8.08 -15.09
N GLY A 36 9.72 7.41 -15.54
CA GLY A 36 9.31 7.37 -16.95
C GLY A 36 8.97 8.75 -17.51
N ALA A 37 8.30 9.58 -16.73
CA ALA A 37 7.97 10.96 -17.12
C ALA A 37 9.15 11.96 -16.95
N LYS A 38 10.33 11.50 -16.50
CA LYS A 38 11.54 12.33 -16.28
C LYS A 38 11.25 13.62 -15.51
N VAL A 39 10.49 13.47 -14.42
CA VAL A 39 9.96 14.59 -13.63
C VAL A 39 11.07 15.31 -12.87
N ALA A 40 11.98 14.55 -12.28
CA ALA A 40 13.16 15.01 -11.54
C ALA A 40 14.33 14.03 -11.73
N SER A 41 15.49 14.33 -11.16
CA SER A 41 16.60 13.38 -11.15
C SER A 41 16.25 12.16 -10.29
N PHE A 42 16.81 10.99 -10.63
CA PHE A 42 16.53 9.74 -9.92
C PHE A 42 16.73 9.88 -8.40
N LYS A 43 17.80 10.57 -7.97
CA LYS A 43 18.07 10.84 -6.55
C LYS A 43 16.93 11.59 -5.84
N VAL A 44 16.35 12.60 -6.49
CA VAL A 44 15.23 13.37 -5.91
C VAL A 44 13.98 12.51 -5.80
N ILE A 45 13.68 11.71 -6.83
CA ILE A 45 12.51 10.81 -6.81
C ILE A 45 12.66 9.80 -5.66
N MET A 46 13.85 9.21 -5.50
CA MET A 46 14.13 8.28 -4.41
C MET A 46 13.95 8.92 -3.03
N ILE A 47 14.50 10.13 -2.80
CA ILE A 47 14.34 10.84 -1.53
C ILE A 47 12.86 11.09 -1.22
N VAL A 48 12.12 11.58 -2.21
CA VAL A 48 10.68 11.89 -2.05
C VAL A 48 9.88 10.63 -1.76
N ALA A 49 10.16 9.53 -2.45
CA ALA A 49 9.51 8.24 -2.20
C ALA A 49 9.85 7.70 -0.81
N SER A 50 11.12 7.75 -0.38
CA SER A 50 11.55 7.32 0.94
C SER A 50 10.88 8.12 2.07
N ILE A 51 10.73 9.44 1.90
CA ILE A 51 9.96 10.27 2.85
C ILE A 51 8.50 9.81 2.88
N GLY A 52 7.90 9.52 1.72
CA GLY A 52 6.56 8.95 1.61
C GLY A 52 6.42 7.67 2.43
N ILE A 53 7.33 6.70 2.23
CA ILE A 53 7.36 5.43 2.98
C ILE A 53 7.47 5.67 4.48
N LEU A 54 8.42 6.52 4.91
CA LEU A 54 8.62 6.81 6.34
C LEU A 54 7.36 7.39 6.98
N LEU A 55 6.68 8.31 6.30
CA LEU A 55 5.43 8.85 6.79
C LEU A 55 4.34 7.76 6.83
N GLY A 56 4.20 6.95 5.79
CA GLY A 56 3.17 5.91 5.73
C GLY A 56 3.28 4.88 6.85
N VAL A 57 4.49 4.42 7.18
CA VAL A 57 4.73 3.49 8.31
C VAL A 57 4.20 4.06 9.63
N THR A 58 4.30 5.38 9.86
CA THR A 58 3.77 6.00 11.10
C THR A 58 2.23 6.00 11.18
N PHE A 59 1.55 5.82 10.04
CA PHE A 59 0.09 5.75 9.88
C PHE A 59 -0.45 4.30 9.74
N SER A 60 0.39 3.25 9.82
CA SER A 60 0.04 1.85 9.46
C SER A 60 -0.50 0.97 10.60
N SER A 61 -1.14 1.53 11.63
CA SER A 61 -1.55 0.72 12.80
C SER A 61 -2.59 -0.38 12.50
N GLY A 62 -3.37 -0.24 11.42
CA GLY A 62 -4.49 -1.12 11.09
C GLY A 62 -4.13 -2.44 10.38
N MET A 63 -3.08 -2.48 9.55
CA MET A 63 -2.71 -3.66 8.75
C MET A 63 -2.25 -4.83 9.63
N MET A 64 -1.62 -4.55 10.77
CA MET A 64 -1.14 -5.56 11.71
C MET A 64 -2.28 -6.39 12.33
N GLU A 65 -3.44 -5.80 12.60
CA GLU A 65 -4.59 -6.51 13.18
C GLU A 65 -5.29 -7.41 12.14
N VAL A 66 -5.32 -6.97 10.88
CA VAL A 66 -5.83 -7.76 9.75
C VAL A 66 -4.93 -8.98 9.50
N ALA A 67 -3.61 -8.81 9.52
CA ALA A 67 -2.67 -9.93 9.41
C ALA A 67 -2.81 -10.93 10.56
N ARG A 68 -3.08 -10.46 11.79
CA ARG A 68 -3.13 -11.31 12.99
C ARG A 68 -4.40 -12.15 13.10
N ARG A 69 -5.55 -11.67 12.63
CA ARG A 69 -6.87 -12.35 12.82
C ARG A 69 -7.66 -12.56 11.53
N GLY A 70 -7.11 -12.17 10.38
CA GLY A 70 -7.81 -12.17 9.10
C GLY A 70 -7.93 -13.54 8.44
N ILE A 71 -6.92 -14.40 8.56
CA ILE A 71 -6.84 -15.65 7.77
C ILE A 71 -7.19 -16.89 8.57
N PHE A 72 -6.70 -16.99 9.80
CA PHE A 72 -6.97 -18.10 10.71
C PHE A 72 -7.32 -17.58 12.10
N HIS A 73 -7.89 -18.45 12.92
CA HIS A 73 -8.28 -18.15 14.29
C HIS A 73 -7.13 -18.47 15.25
N PRO A 74 -6.33 -17.48 15.70
CA PRO A 74 -5.07 -17.75 16.41
C PRO A 74 -5.26 -18.50 17.73
N GLN A 75 -6.43 -18.39 18.35
CA GLN A 75 -6.75 -19.05 19.61
C GLN A 75 -6.73 -20.59 19.55
N TYR A 76 -6.84 -21.18 18.36
CA TYR A 76 -6.79 -22.64 18.19
C TYR A 76 -5.37 -23.16 17.92
N PHE A 77 -4.38 -22.27 17.83
CA PHE A 77 -2.99 -22.60 17.62
C PHE A 77 -2.18 -22.33 18.89
N SER A 78 -1.35 -23.30 19.25
CA SER A 78 -0.33 -23.14 20.27
C SER A 78 0.79 -22.21 19.77
N LEU A 79 1.58 -21.68 20.70
CA LEU A 79 2.72 -20.83 20.35
C LEU A 79 3.71 -21.53 19.40
N HIS A 80 3.94 -22.83 19.58
CA HIS A 80 4.79 -23.61 18.68
C HIS A 80 4.24 -23.63 17.26
N GLU A 81 2.96 -23.95 17.10
CA GLU A 81 2.28 -24.02 15.80
C GLU A 81 2.30 -22.65 15.09
N LEU A 82 2.05 -21.57 15.83
CA LEU A 82 2.14 -20.20 15.28
C LEU A 82 3.54 -19.86 14.79
N LEU A 83 4.58 -20.22 15.55
CA LEU A 83 5.96 -19.98 15.14
C LEU A 83 6.34 -20.78 13.89
N PHE A 84 5.86 -22.01 13.74
CA PHE A 84 6.05 -22.79 12.51
C PHE A 84 5.32 -22.16 11.32
N ILE A 85 4.08 -21.69 11.51
CA ILE A 85 3.33 -20.97 10.47
C ILE A 85 4.12 -19.74 10.02
N PHE A 86 4.51 -18.86 10.94
CA PHE A 86 5.24 -17.64 10.59
C PHE A 86 6.61 -17.93 9.97
N LEU A 87 7.32 -18.94 10.46
CA LEU A 87 8.60 -19.33 9.87
C LEU A 87 8.43 -19.84 8.43
N ALA A 88 7.43 -20.68 8.18
CA ALA A 88 7.13 -21.18 6.84
C ALA A 88 6.72 -20.06 5.88
N VAL A 89 5.89 -19.13 6.36
CA VAL A 89 5.44 -17.95 5.59
C VAL A 89 6.63 -17.07 5.24
N MET A 90 7.40 -16.59 6.23
CA MET A 90 8.53 -15.69 5.97
C MET A 90 9.59 -16.32 5.07
N LEU A 91 9.85 -17.62 5.20
CA LEU A 91 10.80 -18.32 4.34
C LEU A 91 10.28 -18.39 2.90
N THR A 92 9.00 -18.72 2.73
CA THR A 92 8.37 -18.81 1.40
C THR A 92 8.29 -17.45 0.74
N ASP A 93 7.92 -16.39 1.48
CA ASP A 93 7.79 -15.03 0.96
C ASP A 93 9.13 -14.52 0.47
N VAL A 94 10.19 -14.61 1.29
CA VAL A 94 11.54 -14.20 0.88
C VAL A 94 12.00 -14.95 -0.36
N MET A 95 11.77 -16.26 -0.45
CA MET A 95 12.14 -17.05 -1.62
C MET A 95 11.35 -16.65 -2.87
N LEU A 96 10.04 -16.41 -2.72
CA LEU A 96 9.16 -16.03 -3.81
C LEU A 96 9.54 -14.63 -4.31
N LEU A 97 9.59 -13.65 -3.42
CA LEU A 97 9.92 -12.28 -3.76
C LEU A 97 11.32 -12.16 -4.37
N ASP A 98 12.32 -12.89 -3.85
CA ASP A 98 13.68 -12.89 -4.40
C ASP A 98 13.71 -13.49 -5.81
N LEU A 99 13.01 -14.60 -6.03
CA LEU A 99 12.91 -15.22 -7.36
C LEU A 99 12.28 -14.26 -8.37
N PHE A 100 11.10 -13.71 -8.07
CA PHE A 100 10.39 -12.80 -8.97
C PHE A 100 11.18 -11.52 -9.22
N SER A 101 11.80 -10.96 -8.18
CA SER A 101 12.66 -9.77 -8.29
C SER A 101 13.90 -10.03 -9.14
N THR A 102 14.53 -11.20 -8.98
CA THR A 102 15.69 -11.62 -9.78
C THR A 102 15.35 -11.71 -11.27
N PHE A 103 14.15 -12.17 -11.61
CA PHE A 103 13.65 -12.21 -13.00
C PHE A 103 13.02 -10.88 -13.47
N GLY A 104 12.99 -9.84 -12.63
CA GLY A 104 12.39 -8.54 -12.96
C GLY A 104 10.88 -8.60 -13.19
N LEU A 105 10.20 -9.60 -12.61
CA LEU A 105 8.77 -9.78 -12.70
C LEU A 105 8.11 -9.14 -11.47
N PRO A 106 7.26 -8.11 -11.62
CA PRO A 106 6.58 -7.52 -10.48
C PRO A 106 5.59 -8.54 -9.90
N THR A 107 5.70 -8.78 -8.59
CA THR A 107 4.81 -9.68 -7.85
C THR A 107 4.06 -8.92 -6.76
N SER A 108 2.96 -9.47 -6.26
CA SER A 108 2.17 -8.84 -5.21
C SER A 108 2.48 -9.47 -3.85
N THR A 109 3.21 -8.73 -3.01
CA THR A 109 3.54 -9.08 -1.62
C THR A 109 2.28 -9.39 -0.79
N THR A 110 1.22 -8.59 -0.95
CA THR A 110 -0.07 -8.84 -0.28
C THR A 110 -0.69 -10.18 -0.68
N VAL A 111 -0.63 -10.53 -1.98
CA VAL A 111 -1.17 -11.81 -2.45
C VAL A 111 -0.33 -12.97 -1.91
N SER A 112 1.00 -12.88 -1.99
CA SER A 112 1.92 -13.89 -1.45
C SER A 112 1.63 -14.20 0.01
N VAL A 113 1.71 -13.19 0.89
CA VAL A 113 1.52 -13.36 2.35
C VAL A 113 0.13 -13.91 2.69
N VAL A 114 -0.93 -13.48 2.00
CA VAL A 114 -2.29 -13.99 2.24
C VAL A 114 -2.40 -15.48 1.91
N PHE A 115 -1.88 -15.91 0.77
CA PHE A 115 -1.95 -17.30 0.33
C PHE A 115 -0.96 -18.20 1.08
N GLU A 116 0.19 -17.68 1.46
CA GLU A 116 1.16 -18.37 2.33
C GLU A 116 0.59 -18.61 3.73
N LEU A 117 0.01 -17.57 4.35
CA LEU A 117 -0.64 -17.71 5.65
C LEU A 117 -1.80 -18.71 5.59
N LEU A 118 -2.62 -18.65 4.54
CA LEU A 118 -3.72 -19.57 4.34
C LEU A 118 -3.21 -21.00 4.16
N GLY A 119 -2.20 -21.21 3.32
CA GLY A 119 -1.60 -22.52 3.06
C GLY A 119 -0.96 -23.12 4.31
N ALA A 120 -0.15 -22.34 5.02
CA ALA A 120 0.49 -22.77 6.27
C ALA A 120 -0.54 -23.07 7.37
N ALA A 121 -1.56 -22.21 7.53
CA ALA A 121 -2.63 -22.46 8.50
C ALA A 121 -3.44 -23.71 8.17
N VAL A 122 -3.77 -23.94 6.90
CA VAL A 122 -4.47 -25.15 6.45
C VAL A 122 -3.61 -26.39 6.71
N ALA A 123 -2.33 -26.38 6.36
CA ALA A 123 -1.43 -27.51 6.56
C ALA A 123 -1.31 -27.92 8.04
N ILE A 124 -1.09 -26.95 8.93
CA ILE A 124 -1.00 -27.20 10.38
C ILE A 124 -2.37 -27.63 10.95
N SER A 125 -3.46 -27.01 10.51
CA SER A 125 -4.81 -27.41 10.94
C SER A 125 -5.15 -28.84 10.52
N MET A 126 -4.80 -29.24 9.30
CA MET A 126 -4.97 -30.61 8.80
C MET A 126 -4.18 -31.61 9.65
N ALA A 127 -2.90 -31.34 9.88
CA ALA A 127 -2.06 -32.21 10.72
C ALA A 127 -2.67 -32.40 12.12
N LYS A 128 -3.24 -31.33 12.69
CA LYS A 128 -3.89 -31.36 14.00
C LYS A 128 -5.20 -32.15 14.01
N VAL A 129 -6.08 -31.92 13.04
CA VAL A 129 -7.35 -32.64 12.91
C VAL A 129 -7.11 -34.14 12.73
N ILE A 130 -6.13 -34.51 11.89
CA ILE A 130 -5.70 -35.91 11.70
C ILE A 130 -5.15 -36.48 13.01
N GLY A 131 -4.24 -35.76 13.68
CA GLY A 131 -3.62 -36.21 14.94
C GLY A 131 -4.61 -36.37 16.09
N LEU A 132 -5.71 -35.60 16.09
CA LEU A 132 -6.79 -35.70 17.07
C LEU A 132 -7.89 -36.70 16.67
N GLY A 133 -7.79 -37.36 15.51
CA GLY A 133 -8.81 -38.29 15.01
C GLY A 133 -10.16 -37.62 14.72
N GLN A 134 -10.18 -36.32 14.48
CA GLN A 134 -11.39 -35.55 14.21
C GLN A 134 -11.80 -35.64 12.73
N ASN A 135 -13.08 -35.37 12.45
CA ASN A 135 -13.58 -35.26 11.08
C ASN A 135 -12.95 -34.01 10.40
N MET A 136 -12.59 -34.13 9.11
CA MET A 136 -12.08 -33.01 8.29
C MET A 136 -13.00 -31.78 8.27
N GLY A 137 -14.30 -31.94 8.55
CA GLY A 137 -15.21 -30.80 8.75
C GLY A 137 -14.79 -29.85 9.87
N ALA A 138 -13.99 -30.31 10.84
CA ALA A 138 -13.43 -29.48 11.91
C ALA A 138 -12.44 -28.43 11.40
N LEU A 139 -11.89 -28.55 10.18
CA LEU A 139 -10.95 -27.58 9.63
C LEU A 139 -11.55 -26.16 9.52
N VAL A 140 -12.86 -26.07 9.30
CA VAL A 140 -13.60 -24.80 9.21
C VAL A 140 -13.52 -23.99 10.50
N THR A 141 -13.28 -24.62 11.66
CA THR A 141 -13.14 -23.88 12.92
C THR A 141 -11.78 -23.22 13.10
N TYR A 142 -10.74 -23.71 12.41
CA TYR A 142 -9.39 -23.17 12.50
C TYR A 142 -9.15 -22.01 11.53
N ILE A 143 -9.80 -22.06 10.36
CA ILE A 143 -9.65 -21.07 9.30
C ILE A 143 -10.80 -20.08 9.36
N ASN A 144 -10.49 -18.78 9.24
CA ASN A 144 -11.50 -17.74 9.17
C ASN A 144 -12.05 -17.65 7.74
N THR A 145 -12.81 -18.67 7.30
CA THR A 145 -13.22 -18.82 5.89
C THR A 145 -13.96 -17.58 5.37
N THR A 146 -14.84 -16.97 6.18
CA THR A 146 -15.57 -15.76 5.79
C THR A 146 -14.63 -14.59 5.49
N LYS A 147 -13.64 -14.33 6.35
CA LYS A 147 -12.66 -13.26 6.12
C LYS A 147 -11.68 -13.60 5.01
N ALA A 148 -11.18 -14.83 4.95
CA ALA A 148 -10.27 -15.28 3.91
C ALA A 148 -10.89 -15.15 2.51
N VAL A 149 -12.14 -15.61 2.33
CA VAL A 149 -12.87 -15.45 1.05
C VAL A 149 -13.10 -13.98 0.73
N ALA A 150 -13.42 -13.14 1.72
CA ALA A 150 -13.59 -11.71 1.51
C ALA A 150 -12.28 -11.02 1.07
N ILE A 151 -11.14 -11.39 1.65
CA ILE A 151 -9.81 -10.88 1.27
C ILE A 151 -9.46 -11.30 -0.16
N VAL A 152 -9.58 -12.60 -0.48
CA VAL A 152 -9.29 -13.13 -1.83
C VAL A 152 -10.20 -12.50 -2.87
N SER A 153 -11.49 -12.35 -2.57
CA SER A 153 -12.44 -11.67 -3.46
C SER A 153 -12.08 -10.19 -3.62
N GLY A 154 -11.66 -9.52 -2.54
CA GLY A 154 -11.19 -8.14 -2.57
C GLY A 154 -9.99 -7.94 -3.48
N ILE A 155 -9.02 -8.87 -3.47
CA ILE A 155 -7.85 -8.86 -4.36
C ILE A 155 -8.29 -8.93 -5.84
N LEU A 156 -9.21 -9.82 -6.19
CA LEU A 156 -9.67 -9.95 -7.58
C LEU A 156 -10.51 -8.76 -8.04
N ILE A 157 -11.41 -8.28 -7.18
CA ILE A 157 -12.28 -7.13 -7.48
C ILE A 157 -11.45 -5.84 -7.61
N SER A 158 -10.39 -5.67 -6.81
CA SER A 158 -9.57 -4.46 -6.85
C SER A 158 -8.93 -4.23 -8.22
N VAL A 159 -8.54 -5.31 -8.92
CA VAL A 159 -8.00 -5.25 -10.29
C VAL A 159 -9.05 -4.64 -11.24
N VAL A 160 -10.26 -5.18 -11.24
CA VAL A 160 -11.35 -4.68 -12.12
C VAL A 160 -11.68 -3.23 -11.83
N VAL A 161 -11.74 -2.85 -10.54
CA VAL A 161 -12.00 -1.47 -10.12
C VAL A 161 -10.87 -0.55 -10.56
N ALA A 162 -9.60 -0.95 -10.37
CA ALA A 162 -8.44 -0.15 -10.76
C ALA A 162 -8.39 0.09 -12.27
N PHE A 163 -8.62 -0.94 -13.08
CA PHE A 163 -8.68 -0.80 -14.55
C PHE A 163 -9.82 0.10 -15.00
N THR A 164 -11.01 -0.07 -14.41
CA THR A 164 -12.21 0.70 -14.79
C THR A 164 -12.06 2.17 -14.42
N VAL A 165 -11.69 2.46 -13.16
CA VAL A 165 -11.47 3.83 -12.69
C VAL A 165 -10.29 4.47 -13.43
N GLY A 166 -9.21 3.73 -13.64
CA GLY A 166 -8.06 4.17 -14.43
C GLY A 166 -8.44 4.58 -15.85
N ALA A 167 -9.23 3.75 -16.55
CA ALA A 167 -9.73 4.05 -17.89
C ALA A 167 -10.62 5.30 -17.92
N ILE A 168 -11.52 5.47 -16.94
CA ILE A 168 -12.39 6.65 -16.82
C ILE A 168 -11.55 7.91 -16.60
N ILE A 169 -10.65 7.91 -15.61
CA ILE A 169 -9.82 9.08 -15.29
C ILE A 169 -8.89 9.43 -16.45
N GLN A 170 -8.32 8.42 -17.12
CA GLN A 170 -7.49 8.64 -18.30
C GLN A 170 -8.30 9.25 -19.46
N THR A 171 -9.56 8.83 -19.64
CA THR A 171 -10.46 9.39 -20.66
C THR A 171 -10.80 10.85 -20.35
N ILE A 172 -11.10 11.17 -19.09
CA ILE A 172 -11.34 12.56 -18.65
C ILE A 172 -10.10 13.42 -18.87
N ALA A 173 -8.92 12.94 -18.50
CA ALA A 173 -7.66 13.66 -18.72
C ALA A 173 -7.41 13.93 -20.21
N ARG A 174 -7.65 12.94 -21.08
CA ARG A 174 -7.54 13.11 -22.54
C ARG A 174 -8.56 14.10 -23.09
N PHE A 175 -9.77 14.15 -22.54
CA PHE A 175 -10.78 15.13 -22.96
C PHE A 175 -10.38 16.56 -22.59
N ILE A 176 -9.82 16.77 -21.39
CA ILE A 176 -9.39 18.10 -20.92
C ILE A 176 -8.17 18.60 -21.68
N PHE A 177 -7.15 17.76 -21.86
CA PHE A 177 -5.87 18.16 -22.45
C PHE A 177 -5.80 17.95 -23.96
N THR A 178 -6.71 17.18 -24.55
CA THR A 178 -6.70 16.79 -25.97
C THR A 178 -5.34 16.21 -26.40
N PHE A 179 -5.11 16.05 -27.71
CA PHE A 179 -3.82 15.59 -28.23
C PHE A 179 -2.76 16.71 -28.32
N ASP A 180 -3.17 17.98 -28.33
CA ASP A 180 -2.28 19.15 -28.29
C ASP A 180 -2.22 19.74 -26.86
N TYR A 181 -1.44 19.07 -26.02
CA TYR A 181 -1.44 19.31 -24.58
C TYR A 181 -0.67 20.56 -24.16
N GLU A 182 0.25 21.09 -24.97
CA GLU A 182 1.17 22.16 -24.54
C GLU A 182 0.44 23.48 -24.26
N SER A 183 -0.46 23.88 -25.15
CA SER A 183 -1.26 25.11 -25.00
C SER A 183 -2.28 24.98 -23.87
N ARG A 184 -2.88 23.79 -23.72
CA ARG A 184 -3.91 23.52 -22.71
C ARG A 184 -3.33 23.39 -21.30
N ILE A 185 -2.14 22.81 -21.13
CA ILE A 185 -1.46 22.77 -19.83
C ILE A 185 -1.18 24.19 -19.32
N ARG A 186 -0.80 25.12 -20.20
CA ARG A 186 -0.55 26.51 -19.78
C ARG A 186 -1.80 27.20 -19.24
N LYS A 187 -2.99 26.86 -19.74
CA LYS A 187 -4.27 27.48 -19.36
C LYS A 187 -5.00 26.76 -18.23
N TYR A 188 -5.04 25.43 -18.26
CA TYR A 188 -5.85 24.60 -17.35
C TYR A 188 -5.01 23.76 -16.39
N GLY A 189 -3.70 23.68 -16.60
CA GLY A 189 -2.83 22.78 -15.82
C GLY A 189 -2.74 23.16 -14.34
N SER A 190 -2.87 24.44 -13.98
CA SER A 190 -2.87 24.89 -12.58
C SER A 190 -4.14 24.48 -11.83
N LEU A 191 -5.31 24.59 -12.47
CA LEU A 191 -6.57 24.11 -11.92
C LEU A 191 -6.56 22.59 -11.78
N PHE A 192 -6.07 21.89 -12.80
CA PHE A 192 -5.90 20.44 -12.74
C PHE A 192 -4.95 20.03 -11.60
N ALA A 193 -3.83 20.73 -11.44
CA ALA A 193 -2.90 20.51 -10.35
C ALA A 193 -3.56 20.77 -8.99
N GLY A 194 -4.35 21.83 -8.85
CA GLY A 194 -5.12 22.11 -7.63
C GLY A 194 -6.05 20.95 -7.26
N VAL A 195 -6.79 20.40 -8.24
CA VAL A 195 -7.65 19.22 -8.00
C VAL A 195 -6.82 18.01 -7.59
N ALA A 196 -5.71 17.74 -8.29
CA ALA A 196 -4.83 16.62 -7.98
C ALA A 196 -4.24 16.73 -6.57
N PHE A 197 -3.78 17.93 -6.16
CA PHE A 197 -3.28 18.18 -4.81
C PHE A 197 -4.36 18.02 -3.74
N ALA A 198 -5.59 18.46 -4.00
CA ALA A 198 -6.70 18.24 -3.08
C ALA A 198 -7.00 16.74 -2.92
N ILE A 199 -7.00 15.96 -4.01
CA ILE A 199 -7.17 14.50 -3.95
C ILE A 199 -6.01 13.85 -3.17
N ILE A 200 -4.77 14.23 -3.46
CA ILE A 200 -3.60 13.71 -2.73
C ILE A 200 -3.70 14.03 -1.24
N MET A 201 -4.08 15.26 -0.87
CA MET A 201 -4.28 15.68 0.52
C MET A 201 -5.38 14.87 1.20
N TYR A 202 -6.48 14.58 0.50
CA TYR A 202 -7.55 13.74 1.03
C TYR A 202 -7.02 12.35 1.42
N PHE A 203 -6.25 11.71 0.53
CA PHE A 203 -5.70 10.38 0.81
C PHE A 203 -4.62 10.40 1.90
N ALA A 204 -3.70 11.35 1.83
CA ALA A 204 -2.59 11.45 2.78
C ALA A 204 -3.07 11.82 4.19
N LEU A 205 -3.90 12.85 4.31
CA LEU A 205 -4.28 13.41 5.61
C LEU A 205 -5.54 12.76 6.18
N ILE A 206 -6.61 12.63 5.39
CA ILE A 206 -7.92 12.23 5.95
C ILE A 206 -8.02 10.71 6.06
N LYS A 207 -7.57 9.97 5.03
CA LYS A 207 -7.48 8.51 5.15
C LYS A 207 -6.34 8.09 6.06
N GLY A 208 -5.17 8.72 5.95
CA GLY A 208 -4.02 8.43 6.81
C GLY A 208 -4.28 8.72 8.30
N ALA A 209 -5.00 9.80 8.64
CA ALA A 209 -5.29 10.15 10.04
C ALA A 209 -6.03 9.05 10.80
N LYS A 210 -6.92 8.27 10.14
CA LYS A 210 -7.67 7.19 10.79
C LYS A 210 -6.79 6.02 11.23
N GLY A 211 -5.60 5.86 10.66
CA GLY A 211 -4.62 4.83 11.03
C GLY A 211 -3.47 5.36 11.88
N SER A 212 -3.46 6.66 12.20
CA SER A 212 -2.36 7.29 12.91
C SER A 212 -2.21 6.78 14.34
N SER A 213 -0.97 6.43 14.71
CA SER A 213 -0.60 6.05 16.08
C SER A 213 -0.48 7.24 17.05
N TRP A 214 -0.45 8.47 16.52
CA TRP A 214 -0.11 9.68 17.28
C TRP A 214 -1.22 10.74 17.31
N MET A 215 -2.30 10.56 16.55
CA MET A 215 -3.43 11.49 16.52
C MET A 215 -4.51 11.07 17.52
N THR A 216 -5.07 12.03 18.26
CA THR A 216 -6.19 11.78 19.16
C THR A 216 -7.51 11.72 18.40
N ASP A 217 -8.51 11.05 18.96
CA ASP A 217 -9.85 10.94 18.36
C ASP A 217 -10.48 12.32 18.08
N ASP A 218 -10.25 13.29 18.97
CA ASP A 218 -10.72 14.68 18.81
C ASP A 218 -10.09 15.36 17.58
N MET A 219 -8.80 15.13 17.34
CA MET A 219 -8.11 15.65 16.14
C MET A 219 -8.68 15.03 14.87
N ILE A 220 -8.92 13.71 14.89
CA ILE A 220 -9.51 13.00 13.75
C ILE A 220 -10.93 13.51 13.48
N ALA A 221 -11.74 13.69 14.52
CA ALA A 221 -13.10 14.22 14.41
C ALA A 221 -13.11 15.63 13.81
N TRP A 222 -12.20 16.50 14.27
CA TRP A 222 -12.05 17.85 13.72
C TRP A 222 -11.70 17.84 12.23
N ILE A 223 -10.75 17.00 11.82
CA ILE A 223 -10.34 16.84 10.41
C ILE A 223 -11.51 16.36 9.55
N VAL A 224 -12.26 15.37 10.03
CA VAL A 224 -13.43 14.84 9.29
C VAL A 224 -14.50 15.91 9.14
N GLN A 225 -14.78 16.68 10.20
CA GLN A 225 -15.76 17.76 10.16
C GLN A 225 -15.35 18.89 9.21
N HIS A 226 -14.06 19.24 9.17
CA HIS A 226 -13.54 20.33 8.35
C HIS A 226 -12.99 19.88 7.00
N THR A 227 -13.23 18.63 6.60
CA THR A 227 -12.70 18.05 5.36
C THR A 227 -13.00 18.93 4.14
N GLY A 228 -14.24 19.41 3.98
CA GLY A 228 -14.60 20.28 2.85
C GLY A 228 -13.79 21.58 2.79
N LEU A 229 -13.50 22.19 3.96
CA LEU A 229 -12.70 23.41 4.07
C LEU A 229 -11.22 23.13 3.77
N ILE A 230 -10.68 22.02 4.29
CA ILE A 230 -9.29 21.61 4.04
C ILE A 230 -9.09 21.36 2.54
N LEU A 231 -10.00 20.63 1.89
CA LEU A 231 -9.87 20.30 0.47
C LEU A 231 -10.05 21.52 -0.44
N SER A 232 -11.04 22.37 -0.16
CA SER A 232 -11.25 23.59 -0.94
C SER A 232 -10.12 24.61 -0.73
N GLY A 233 -9.63 24.76 0.51
CA GLY A 233 -8.45 25.57 0.82
C GLY A 233 -7.19 25.05 0.11
N THR A 234 -6.96 23.73 0.17
CA THR A 234 -5.84 23.08 -0.55
C THR A 234 -5.95 23.31 -2.05
N PHE A 235 -7.13 23.12 -2.63
CA PHE A 235 -7.38 23.38 -4.04
C PHE A 235 -7.02 24.82 -4.44
N VAL A 236 -7.55 25.82 -3.72
CA VAL A 236 -7.34 27.24 -4.04
C VAL A 236 -5.87 27.62 -3.88
N VAL A 237 -5.25 27.27 -2.75
CA VAL A 237 -3.85 27.60 -2.46
C VAL A 237 -2.93 26.94 -3.47
N CYS A 238 -3.09 25.63 -3.72
CA CYS A 238 -2.26 24.92 -4.69
C CYS A 238 -2.49 25.40 -6.12
N ALA A 239 -3.73 25.71 -6.53
CA ALA A 239 -4.00 26.25 -7.86
C ALA A 239 -3.32 27.60 -8.07
N ILE A 240 -3.39 28.51 -7.08
CA ILE A 240 -2.72 29.81 -7.13
C ILE A 240 -1.20 29.63 -7.17
N LEU A 241 -0.64 28.81 -6.29
CA LEU A 241 0.80 28.53 -6.27
C LEU A 241 1.29 27.94 -7.60
N MET A 242 0.60 26.95 -8.14
CA MET A 242 0.96 26.34 -9.43
C MET A 242 0.82 27.34 -10.59
N GLN A 243 -0.18 28.22 -10.55
CA GLN A 243 -0.33 29.29 -11.54
C GLN A 243 0.82 30.29 -11.47
N LEU A 244 1.23 30.72 -10.27
CA LEU A 244 2.36 31.62 -10.07
C LEU A 244 3.68 30.99 -10.54
N LEU A 245 3.90 29.71 -10.22
CA LEU A 245 5.08 28.98 -10.69
C LEU A 245 5.13 28.87 -12.22
N ASN A 246 3.98 28.64 -12.85
CA ASN A 246 3.87 28.59 -14.31
C ASN A 246 4.14 29.96 -14.95
N TRP A 247 3.66 31.06 -14.36
CA TRP A 247 3.86 32.41 -14.89
C TRP A 247 5.27 32.93 -14.70
N LEU A 248 5.82 32.82 -13.49
CA LEU A 248 7.11 33.42 -13.12
C LEU A 248 8.28 32.57 -13.61
N PHE A 249 8.16 31.24 -13.53
CA PHE A 249 9.27 30.32 -13.75
C PHE A 249 9.04 29.37 -14.93
N LYS A 250 7.89 29.45 -15.61
CA LYS A 250 7.51 28.55 -16.74
C LYS A 250 7.63 27.07 -16.37
N VAL A 251 7.42 26.74 -15.11
CA VAL A 251 7.49 25.36 -14.60
C VAL A 251 6.31 24.57 -15.13
N ASN A 252 6.59 23.36 -15.62
CA ASN A 252 5.52 22.42 -15.97
C ASN A 252 4.81 21.95 -14.68
N VAL A 253 3.59 22.43 -14.49
CA VAL A 253 2.71 22.14 -13.33
C VAL A 253 2.46 20.64 -13.10
N LEU A 254 2.59 19.79 -14.12
CA LEU A 254 2.45 18.34 -13.96
C LEU A 254 3.64 17.73 -13.20
N LYS A 255 4.84 18.33 -13.27
CA LYS A 255 6.02 17.80 -12.60
C LYS A 255 5.87 17.78 -11.08
N PRO A 256 5.53 18.91 -10.40
CA PRO A 256 5.24 18.89 -8.97
C PRO A 256 4.13 17.91 -8.58
N VAL A 257 3.06 17.82 -9.40
CA VAL A 257 1.93 16.92 -9.15
C VAL A 257 2.38 15.46 -9.15
N VAL A 258 3.15 15.04 -10.17
CA VAL A 258 3.65 13.66 -10.23
C VAL A 258 4.65 13.38 -9.10
N LEU A 259 5.50 14.34 -8.74
CA LEU A 259 6.48 14.16 -7.67
C LEU A 259 5.80 13.99 -6.30
N VAL A 260 4.85 14.85 -5.96
CA VAL A 260 4.08 14.74 -4.71
C VAL A 260 3.14 13.53 -4.74
N GLY A 261 2.57 13.22 -5.90
CA GLY A 261 1.79 11.99 -6.12
C GLY A 261 2.61 10.73 -5.86
N THR A 262 3.89 10.73 -6.24
CA THR A 262 4.82 9.62 -5.96
C THR A 262 5.02 9.44 -4.46
N ALA A 263 5.23 10.54 -3.72
CA ALA A 263 5.32 10.48 -2.26
C ALA A 263 4.04 9.93 -1.62
N ALA A 264 2.88 10.39 -2.12
CA ALA A 264 1.58 9.98 -1.60
C ALA A 264 1.25 8.51 -1.91
N LEU A 265 1.62 8.01 -3.10
CA LEU A 265 1.52 6.60 -3.45
C LEU A 265 2.41 5.74 -2.57
N ALA A 266 3.67 6.16 -2.35
CA ALA A 266 4.60 5.46 -1.47
C ALA A 266 4.14 5.45 0.00
N MET A 267 3.55 6.56 0.47
CA MET A 267 2.90 6.64 1.78
C MET A 267 1.70 5.70 1.88
N ALA A 268 0.80 5.70 0.88
CA ALA A 268 -0.37 4.83 0.87
C ALA A 268 -0.01 3.34 0.76
N PHE A 269 1.14 3.02 0.16
CA PHE A 269 1.65 1.65 0.09
C PHE A 269 2.16 1.14 1.44
N SER A 270 2.73 2.02 2.26
CA SER A 270 3.34 1.68 3.55
C SER A 270 2.43 1.90 4.76
N ALA A 271 1.25 2.48 4.57
CA ALA A 271 0.20 2.70 5.56
C ALA A 271 -0.85 1.59 5.53
#